data_AF-A0A1C2IFQ1-F1
#
_entry.id   AF-A0A1C2IFQ1-F1
#
_cell.length_a   1.000
_cell.length_b   1.000
_cell.length_c   1.000
_cell.angle_alpha   90.00
_cell.angle_beta   90.00
_cell.angle_gamma   90.00
#
_symmetry.space_group_name_H-M   'P 1'
#
loop_
_entity.id
_entity.type
_entity.pdbx_description
1 polymer ?
#
loop_
_entity_poly.entity_id
_entity_poly.type
_entity_poly.pdbx_seq_one_letter_code
_entity_poly.pdbx_strand_id
1 'polypeptide(L)'
;MSKALIILHAGPDEENPRADTAVRLAGAMLADNKDVRLFLAGQGVLILKDWDKTRDNVRNLLSELLELGLEVQCCGSSLKAQAIETLPAGVNRSSMKGLSSWISMADEVVCF
;
A
#
# COMPACT_ATOMS: atom_id res chain seq x y z
N MET A 1 -19.44 4.31 -5.99
CA MET A 1 -18.00 4.18 -6.27
C MET A 1 -17.63 2.75 -5.92
N SER A 2 -17.02 1.97 -6.82
CA SER A 2 -16.55 0.62 -6.48
C SER A 2 -15.38 0.73 -5.50
N LYS A 3 -15.35 -0.15 -4.48
CA LYS A 3 -14.29 -0.20 -3.48
C LYS A 3 -13.27 -1.27 -3.86
N ALA A 4 -12.07 -0.82 -4.23
CA ALA A 4 -10.97 -1.70 -4.58
C ALA A 4 -9.98 -1.82 -3.42
N LEU A 5 -9.63 -3.06 -3.06
CA LEU A 5 -8.58 -3.36 -2.11
C LEU A 5 -7.41 -4.03 -2.82
N ILE A 6 -6.25 -3.41 -2.74
CA ILE A 6 -4.97 -3.96 -3.17
C ILE A 6 -4.21 -4.43 -1.93
N ILE A 7 -3.77 -5.68 -1.92
CA ILE A 7 -2.93 -6.25 -0.86
C ILE A 7 -1.53 -6.45 -1.43
N LEU A 8 -0.53 -5.82 -0.84
CA LEU A 8 0.87 -5.99 -1.22
C LEU A 8 1.61 -6.72 -0.09
N HIS A 9 2.03 -7.96 -0.36
CA HIS A 9 2.84 -8.76 0.57
C HIS A 9 4.31 -8.86 0.14
N ALA A 10 4.56 -8.78 -1.17
CA ALA A 10 5.90 -8.83 -1.75
C ALA A 10 6.66 -7.51 -1.55
N GLY A 11 7.98 -7.60 -1.36
CA GLY A 11 8.84 -6.42 -1.25
C GLY A 11 9.01 -5.68 -2.59
N PRO A 12 9.62 -4.48 -2.59
CA PRO A 12 9.83 -3.66 -3.78
C PRO A 12 10.99 -4.14 -4.67
N ASP A 13 11.07 -5.43 -4.95
CA ASP A 13 12.14 -6.03 -5.77
C ASP A 13 12.01 -5.63 -7.26
N GLU A 14 13.11 -5.22 -7.87
CA GLU A 14 13.16 -4.85 -9.30
C GLU A 14 13.06 -6.08 -10.22
N GLU A 15 13.55 -7.25 -9.79
CA GLU A 15 13.44 -8.48 -10.58
C GLU A 15 11.99 -9.02 -10.62
N ASN A 16 11.17 -8.64 -9.64
CA ASN A 16 9.77 -9.02 -9.52
C ASN A 16 8.93 -7.81 -9.10
N PRO A 17 8.59 -6.91 -10.06
CA PRO A 17 8.11 -5.54 -9.81
C PRO A 17 6.65 -5.48 -9.35
N ARG A 18 6.30 -6.29 -8.35
CA ARG A 18 4.96 -6.40 -7.77
C ARG A 18 4.55 -5.12 -7.06
N ALA A 19 5.48 -4.47 -6.37
CA ALA A 19 5.24 -3.18 -5.73
C ALA A 19 4.96 -2.08 -6.77
N ASP A 20 5.76 -2.00 -7.84
CA ASP A 20 5.51 -1.08 -8.97
C ASP A 20 4.13 -1.32 -9.59
N THR A 21 3.83 -2.58 -9.92
CA THR A 21 2.56 -2.98 -10.52
C THR A 21 1.38 -2.62 -9.62
N ALA A 22 1.47 -2.91 -8.31
CA ALA A 22 0.42 -2.63 -7.34
C ALA A 22 0.16 -1.12 -7.21
N VAL A 23 1.21 -0.30 -7.11
CA VAL A 23 1.07 1.16 -6.98
C VAL A 23 0.54 1.79 -8.27
N ARG A 24 1.03 1.34 -9.44
CA ARG A 24 0.50 1.82 -10.73
C ARG A 24 -0.95 1.44 -10.96
N LEU A 25 -1.35 0.22 -10.55
CA LEU A 25 -2.74 -0.20 -10.60
C LEU A 25 -3.61 0.66 -9.66
N ALA A 26 -3.12 0.98 -8.45
CA ALA A 26 -3.83 1.88 -7.54
C ALA A 26 -4.11 3.23 -8.20
N GLY A 27 -3.11 3.82 -8.88
CA GLY A 27 -3.28 5.07 -9.61
C GLY A 27 -4.29 4.99 -10.75
N ALA A 28 -4.26 3.91 -11.53
CA ALA A 28 -5.25 3.68 -12.57
C ALA A 28 -6.68 3.53 -12.01
N MET A 29 -6.84 2.79 -10.91
CA MET A 29 -8.14 2.62 -10.25
C MET A 29 -8.68 3.93 -9.67
N LEU A 30 -7.82 4.78 -9.11
CA LEU A 30 -8.20 6.13 -8.67
C LEU A 30 -8.64 6.99 -9.85
N ALA A 31 -7.93 6.94 -10.98
CA ALA A 31 -8.30 7.65 -12.21
C ALA A 31 -9.64 7.17 -12.79
N ASP A 32 -9.96 5.88 -12.62
CA ASP A 32 -11.26 5.28 -12.93
C ASP A 32 -12.35 5.60 -11.88
N ASN A 33 -12.10 6.55 -10.99
CA ASN A 33 -13.02 7.01 -9.95
C ASN A 33 -13.48 5.85 -9.05
N LYS A 34 -12.56 4.97 -8.63
CA LYS A 34 -12.77 3.97 -7.58
C LYS A 34 -12.29 4.50 -6.22
N ASP A 35 -12.87 3.96 -5.16
CA ASP A 35 -12.39 4.16 -3.78
C ASP A 35 -11.31 3.10 -3.52
N VAL A 36 -10.05 3.51 -3.51
CA VAL A 36 -8.90 2.61 -3.53
C VAL A 36 -8.22 2.55 -2.17
N ARG A 37 -7.98 1.32 -1.71
CA ARG A 37 -7.25 1.02 -0.48
C ARG A 37 -6.07 0.12 -0.76
N LEU A 38 -4.93 0.43 -0.15
CA LEU A 38 -3.71 -0.38 -0.23
C LEU A 38 -3.33 -0.90 1.16
N PHE A 39 -3.29 -2.22 1.30
CA PHE A 39 -2.85 -2.87 2.53
C PHE A 39 -1.45 -3.47 2.36
N LEU A 40 -0.51 -3.04 3.19
CA LEU A 40 0.88 -3.51 3.20
C LEU A 40 1.08 -4.56 4.29
N ALA A 41 1.58 -5.73 3.90
CA ALA A 41 1.91 -6.84 4.80
C ALA A 41 3.26 -7.45 4.42
N GLY A 42 3.80 -8.32 5.29
CA GLY A 42 5.02 -9.08 4.99
C GLY A 42 6.20 -8.17 4.62
N GLN A 43 6.75 -8.37 3.42
CA GLN A 43 7.82 -7.55 2.86
C GLN A 43 7.29 -6.29 2.13
N GLY A 44 6.00 -6.23 1.82
CA GLY A 44 5.38 -5.07 1.18
C GLY A 44 5.53 -3.77 1.96
N VAL A 45 5.68 -3.85 3.30
CA VAL A 45 5.97 -2.67 4.12
C VAL A 45 7.34 -2.03 3.83
N LEU A 46 8.27 -2.75 3.19
CA LEU A 46 9.59 -2.22 2.83
C LEU A 46 9.54 -1.08 1.81
N ILE A 47 8.42 -0.92 1.08
CA ILE A 47 8.19 0.25 0.22
C ILE A 47 8.24 1.57 1.03
N LEU A 48 7.97 1.52 2.34
CA LEU A 48 8.00 2.67 3.24
C LEU A 48 9.35 2.88 3.93
N LYS A 49 10.28 1.93 3.79
CA LYS A 49 11.55 1.98 4.52
C LYS A 49 12.39 3.16 4.04
N ASP A 50 12.88 3.99 4.97
CA ASP A 50 13.66 5.20 4.65
C ASP A 50 12.90 6.18 3.73
N TRP A 51 11.58 6.29 3.89
CA TRP A 51 10.69 7.12 3.07
C TRP A 51 11.20 8.54 2.78
N ASP A 52 11.72 9.23 3.80
CA ASP A 52 12.19 10.62 3.64
C ASP A 52 13.59 10.72 3.01
N LYS A 53 14.33 9.62 2.92
CA LYS A 53 15.73 9.62 2.45
C LYS A 53 15.87 9.13 1.00
N THR A 54 14.97 8.27 0.54
CA THR A 54 15.06 7.66 -0.78
C THR A 54 13.73 7.80 -1.53
N ARG A 55 13.83 8.39 -2.72
CA ARG A 55 12.72 8.67 -3.64
C ARG A 55 13.00 7.95 -4.95
N ASP A 56 12.45 6.75 -5.09
CA ASP A 56 12.36 6.05 -6.38
C ASP A 56 11.02 6.38 -7.07
N ASN A 57 10.86 5.93 -8.32
CA ASN A 57 9.64 6.20 -9.09
C ASN A 57 8.38 5.65 -8.41
N VAL A 58 8.46 4.50 -7.75
CA VAL A 58 7.31 3.85 -7.09
C VAL A 58 6.88 4.65 -5.86
N ARG A 59 7.83 5.12 -5.04
CA ARG A 59 7.56 5.95 -3.87
C ARG A 59 7.08 7.35 -4.22
N ASN A 60 7.61 7.93 -5.29
CA ASN A 60 7.11 9.22 -5.80
C ASN A 60 5.64 9.10 -6.19
N LEU A 61 5.31 8.07 -6.97
CA LEU A 61 3.93 7.80 -7.33
C LEU A 61 3.07 7.52 -6.09
N LEU A 62 3.51 6.67 -5.16
CA LEU A 62 2.77 6.40 -3.92
C LEU A 62 2.51 7.69 -3.12
N SER A 63 3.48 8.61 -3.05
CA SER A 63 3.34 9.92 -2.41
C SER A 63 2.23 10.75 -3.07
N GLU A 64 2.22 10.81 -4.40
CA GLU A 64 1.17 11.51 -5.16
C GLU A 64 -0.20 10.86 -4.95
N LEU A 65 -0.28 9.52 -4.95
CA LEU A 65 -1.54 8.82 -4.75
C LEU A 65 -2.12 9.02 -3.34
N LEU A 66 -1.27 9.13 -2.32
CA LEU A 66 -1.70 9.48 -0.95
C LEU A 66 -2.38 10.86 -0.92
N GLU A 67 -1.86 11.83 -1.66
CA GLU A 67 -2.48 13.17 -1.80
C GLU A 67 -3.80 13.13 -2.59
N LEU A 68 -3.93 12.18 -3.52
CA LEU A 68 -5.13 11.96 -4.33
C LEU A 68 -6.20 11.09 -3.65
N GLY A 69 -5.99 10.71 -2.39
CA GLY A 69 -7.00 10.01 -1.58
C GLY A 69 -6.83 8.49 -1.49
N LEU A 70 -5.69 7.93 -1.90
CA LEU A 70 -5.35 6.54 -1.60
C LEU A 70 -5.27 6.33 -0.08
N GLU A 71 -6.12 5.46 0.46
CA GLU A 71 -5.98 5.04 1.86
C GLU A 71 -4.97 3.90 1.98
N VAL A 72 -3.94 4.06 2.82
CA VAL A 72 -2.93 3.03 3.04
C VAL A 72 -2.91 2.57 4.50
N GLN A 73 -2.95 1.25 4.71
CA GLN A 73 -2.74 0.64 6.02
C GLN A 73 -1.62 -0.40 5.99
N CYS A 74 -0.91 -0.53 7.12
CA CYS A 74 0.20 -1.46 7.26
C CYS A 74 -0.01 -2.43 8.41
N CYS A 75 0.30 -3.71 8.22
CA CYS A 75 0.31 -4.68 9.30
C CYS A 75 1.38 -4.33 10.35
N GLY A 76 0.96 -4.05 11.59
CA GLY A 76 1.86 -3.69 12.69
C GLY A 76 2.95 -4.73 12.97
N SER A 77 2.62 -6.03 12.87
CA SER A 77 3.61 -7.11 13.06
C SER A 77 4.67 -7.11 11.96
N SER A 78 4.30 -6.77 10.72
CA SER A 78 5.24 -6.66 9.59
C SER A 78 6.14 -5.44 9.74
N LEU A 79 5.59 -4.28 10.13
CA LEU A 79 6.38 -3.09 10.45
C LEU A 79 7.43 -3.39 11.53
N LYS A 80 7.03 -4.09 12.60
CA LYS A 80 7.94 -4.50 13.68
C LYS A 80 9.04 -5.43 13.17
N ALA A 81 8.69 -6.43 12.36
CA ALA A 81 9.65 -7.38 11.79
C ALA A 81 10.70 -6.71 10.90
N GLN A 82 10.33 -5.61 10.23
CA GLN A 82 11.22 -4.85 9.35
C GLN A 82 11.85 -3.61 10.02
N ALA A 83 11.65 -3.43 11.33
CA ALA A 83 12.14 -2.28 12.09
C ALA A 83 11.73 -0.91 11.51
N ILE A 84 10.49 -0.80 11.02
CA ILE A 84 9.91 0.46 10.51
C ILE A 84 9.06 1.09 11.62
N GLU A 85 9.54 2.20 12.16
CA GLU A 85 8.89 2.91 13.28
C GLU A 85 8.10 4.14 12.81
N THR A 86 8.67 4.92 11.90
CA THR A 86 8.05 6.11 11.32
C THR A 86 7.28 5.75 10.06
N LEU A 87 6.07 6.29 9.96
CA LEU A 87 5.21 6.15 8.78
C LEU A 87 5.06 7.51 8.12
N PRO A 88 5.01 7.56 6.78
CA PRO A 88 4.70 8.79 6.09
C PRO A 88 3.27 9.26 6.37
N ALA A 89 3.04 10.55 6.17
CA ALA A 89 1.70 11.13 6.27
C ALA A 89 0.71 10.39 5.33
N GLY A 90 -0.50 10.15 5.80
CA GLY A 90 -1.52 9.40 5.06
C GLY A 90 -1.41 7.87 5.18
N VAL A 91 -0.33 7.34 5.76
CA VAL A 91 -0.16 5.90 6.00
C VAL A 91 -0.39 5.56 7.46
N ASN A 92 -1.29 4.61 7.72
CA ASN A 92 -1.68 4.24 9.08
C ASN A 92 -1.25 2.82 9.47
N ARG A 93 -0.87 2.63 10.73
CA ARG A 93 -0.66 1.30 11.31
C ARG A 93 -2.01 0.61 11.53
N SER A 94 -2.08 -0.69 11.22
CA SER A 94 -3.25 -1.54 11.35
C SER A 94 -2.86 -2.98 11.75
N SER A 95 -3.76 -3.94 11.54
CA SER A 95 -3.61 -5.36 11.89
C SER A 95 -4.30 -6.27 10.86
N MET A 96 -4.13 -7.60 10.99
CA MET A 96 -4.90 -8.56 10.20
C MET A 96 -6.42 -8.45 10.43
N LYS A 97 -6.85 -8.04 11.63
CA LYS A 97 -8.27 -7.72 11.89
C LYS A 97 -8.72 -6.51 11.07
N GLY A 98 -7.86 -5.50 10.93
CA GLY A 98 -8.11 -4.35 10.06
C GLY A 98 -8.20 -4.74 8.59
N LEU A 99 -7.28 -5.58 8.10
CA LEU A 99 -7.34 -6.14 6.75
C LEU A 99 -8.64 -6.92 6.51
N SER A 100 -9.03 -7.79 7.45
CA SER A 100 -10.30 -8.53 7.34
C SER A 100 -11.49 -7.58 7.23
N SER A 101 -11.49 -6.47 7.97
CA SER A 101 -12.54 -5.45 7.86
C SER A 101 -12.55 -4.78 6.48
N TRP A 102 -11.38 -4.49 5.91
CA TRP A 102 -11.27 -3.93 4.56
C TRP A 102 -11.73 -4.91 3.49
N ILE A 103 -11.37 -6.19 3.58
CA ILE A 103 -11.84 -7.24 2.67
C ILE A 103 -13.37 -7.32 2.69
N SER A 104 -14.00 -7.28 3.87
CA SER A 104 -15.47 -7.32 3.99
C SER A 104 -16.18 -6.09 3.39
N MET A 105 -15.47 -4.98 3.21
CA MET A 105 -16.01 -3.75 2.62
C MET A 105 -15.70 -3.60 1.13
N ALA A 106 -14.78 -4.41 0.59
CA ALA A 106 -14.31 -4.28 -0.77
C ALA A 106 -15.25 -5.01 -1.74
N ASP A 107 -15.50 -4.39 -2.89
CA ASP A 107 -16.19 -5.01 -4.02
C ASP A 107 -15.20 -5.85 -4.84
N GLU A 108 -13.93 -5.43 -4.86
CA GLU A 108 -12.85 -6.04 -5.63
C GLU A 108 -11.60 -6.17 -4.75
N VAL A 109 -10.95 -7.35 -4.78
CA VAL A 109 -9.70 -7.61 -4.05
C VAL A 109 -8.66 -8.19 -4.99
N VAL A 110 -7.46 -7.63 -4.98
CA VAL A 110 -6.30 -8.13 -5.72
C VAL A 110 -5.07 -8.20 -4.81
N CYS A 111 -4.23 -9.20 -5.00
CA CYS A 111 -3.04 -9.44 -4.18
C CYS A 111 -1.78 -9.53 -5.04
N PHE A 112 -0.70 -8.88 -4.59
CA PHE A 112 0.62 -8.83 -5.21
C PHE A 112 1.70 -9.30 -4.25
#